data_AF-A0A8T3M0H7-F1
#
_entry.id   AF-A0A8T3M0H7-F1
#
_cell.length_a   1.000
_cell.length_b   1.000
_cell.length_c   1.000
_cell.angle_alpha   90.00
_cell.angle_beta   90.00
_cell.angle_gamma   90.00
#
_symmetry.space_group_name_H-M   'P 1'
#
loop_
_entity.id
_entity.type
_entity.pdbx_description
1 polymer ?
#
loop_
_entity_poly.entity_id
_entity_poly.type
_entity_poly.pdbx_seq_one_letter_code
_entity_poly.pdbx_strand_id
1 'polypeptide(L)'
;MPEDLQAVLALVADGTLTPEQASPIIEALTRTKRAREGVEDARTQAEERVQGPGGHHLRIRVTEHGRQVVNLRIPIGFVDAALNFVPGIGGEQSDRIRAAVSSGSLGPIVDVEDSNGDSVLISVE
;
A
#
# COMPACT_ATOMS: atom_id res chain seq x y z
N MET A 1 -13.84 4.69 -5.61
CA MET A 1 -14.61 3.75 -6.48
C MET A 1 -13.69 3.35 -7.62
N PRO A 2 -13.61 2.07 -8.02
CA PRO A 2 -12.72 1.66 -9.10
C PRO A 2 -13.13 2.34 -10.42
N GLU A 3 -12.16 3.00 -11.06
CA GLU A 3 -12.33 3.79 -12.29
C GLU A 3 -13.05 3.01 -13.41
N ASP A 4 -12.70 1.73 -13.57
CA ASP A 4 -13.29 0.85 -14.58
C ASP A 4 -14.78 0.56 -14.35
N LEU A 5 -15.21 0.43 -13.09
CA LEU A 5 -16.61 0.20 -12.75
C LEU A 5 -17.45 1.44 -13.05
N GLN A 6 -16.90 2.62 -12.79
CA GLN A 6 -17.57 3.89 -13.04
C GLN A 6 -17.75 4.15 -14.53
N ALA A 7 -16.76 3.78 -15.36
CA ALA A 7 -16.85 3.86 -16.81
C ALA A 7 -17.98 2.96 -17.37
N VAL A 8 -18.09 1.72 -16.90
CA VAL A 8 -19.16 0.80 -17.34
C VAL A 8 -20.54 1.32 -16.93
N LEU A 9 -20.69 1.85 -15.71
CA LEU A 9 -21.95 2.43 -15.24
C LEU A 9 -22.33 3.69 -16.04
N ALA A 10 -21.36 4.50 -16.45
CA ALA A 10 -21.60 5.64 -17.31
C ALA A 10 -22.12 5.23 -18.71
N LEU A 11 -21.59 4.16 -19.29
CA LEU A 11 -22.05 3.63 -20.58
C LEU A 11 -23.48 3.07 -20.51
N VAL A 12 -23.89 2.52 -19.36
CA VAL A 12 -25.27 2.10 -19.11
C VAL A 12 -26.19 3.30 -18.96
N ALA A 13 -25.74 4.34 -18.24
CA ALA A 13 -26.50 5.57 -18.06
C ALA A 13 -26.73 6.34 -19.38
N ASP A 14 -25.75 6.27 -20.28
CA ASP A 14 -25.81 6.83 -21.64
C ASP A 14 -26.69 5.99 -22.61
N GLY A 15 -27.10 4.78 -22.20
CA GLY A 15 -27.90 3.87 -23.02
C GLY A 15 -27.09 3.13 -24.10
N THR A 16 -25.78 3.34 -24.16
CA THR A 16 -24.85 2.65 -25.06
C THR A 16 -24.72 1.16 -24.71
N LEU A 17 -24.93 0.79 -23.44
CA LEU A 17 -24.92 -0.59 -22.94
C LEU A 17 -26.22 -0.90 -22.21
N THR A 18 -26.84 -2.06 -22.47
CA THR A 18 -27.98 -2.50 -21.67
C THR A 18 -27.52 -3.08 -20.33
N PRO A 19 -28.37 -3.09 -19.28
CA PRO A 19 -28.05 -3.70 -18.00
C PRO A 19 -27.64 -5.18 -18.10
N GLU A 20 -28.27 -5.92 -19.01
CA GLU A 20 -28.01 -7.34 -19.26
C GLU A 20 -26.62 -7.56 -19.86
N GLN A 21 -26.17 -6.63 -20.70
CA GLN A 21 -24.83 -6.66 -21.30
C GLN A 21 -23.76 -6.20 -20.32
N ALA A 22 -24.07 -5.27 -19.42
CA ALA A 22 -23.13 -4.75 -18.42
C ALA A 22 -22.89 -5.73 -17.26
N SER A 23 -23.90 -6.52 -16.90
CA SER A 23 -23.85 -7.49 -15.79
C SER A 23 -22.61 -8.42 -15.81
N PRO A 24 -22.31 -9.14 -16.91
CA PRO A 24 -21.13 -10.02 -16.97
C PRO A 24 -19.79 -9.25 -16.89
N ILE A 25 -19.75 -8.01 -17.39
CA ILE A 25 -18.55 -7.16 -17.37
C ILE A 25 -18.24 -6.73 -15.92
N ILE A 26 -19.26 -6.26 -15.20
CA ILE A 26 -19.16 -5.84 -13.80
C ILE A 26 -18.74 -7.02 -12.92
N GLU A 27 -19.30 -8.22 -13.16
CA GLU A 27 -18.94 -9.42 -12.43
C GLU A 27 -17.46 -9.79 -12.64
N ALA A 28 -16.98 -9.76 -13.89
CA ALA A 28 -15.59 -10.04 -14.23
C ALA A 28 -14.61 -9.03 -13.61
N LEU A 29 -14.95 -7.73 -13.62
CA LEU A 29 -14.17 -6.68 -12.98
C LEU A 29 -14.12 -6.88 -11.45
N THR A 30 -15.26 -7.18 -10.83
CA THR A 30 -15.36 -7.42 -9.38
C THR A 30 -14.58 -8.68 -8.97
N ARG A 31 -14.63 -9.75 -9.76
CA ARG A 31 -13.88 -10.99 -9.54
C ARG A 31 -12.38 -10.74 -9.62
N THR A 32 -11.93 -10.01 -10.64
CA THR A 32 -10.51 -9.64 -10.80
C THR A 32 -10.03 -8.79 -9.63
N LYS A 33 -10.85 -7.84 -9.17
CA LYS A 33 -10.56 -7.02 -7.99
C LYS A 33 -10.40 -7.90 -6.73
N ARG A 34 -11.38 -8.75 -6.43
CA ARG A 34 -11.31 -9.67 -5.28
C ARG A 34 -10.13 -10.63 -5.36
N ALA A 35 -9.73 -11.06 -6.56
CA ALA A 35 -8.56 -11.90 -6.73
C ALA A 35 -7.26 -11.13 -6.43
N ARG A 36 -7.17 -9.85 -6.80
CA ARG A 36 -6.02 -8.99 -6.43
C ARG A 36 -5.98 -8.72 -4.93
N GLU A 37 -7.11 -8.33 -4.34
CA GLU A 37 -7.25 -8.08 -2.90
C GLU A 37 -6.98 -9.36 -2.09
N GLY A 38 -7.46 -10.53 -2.54
CA GLY A 38 -7.22 -11.82 -1.89
C GLY A 38 -5.77 -12.31 -2.01
N VAL A 39 -5.05 -11.94 -3.07
CA VAL A 39 -3.61 -12.22 -3.20
C VAL A 39 -2.79 -11.27 -2.33
N GLU A 40 -3.23 -10.02 -2.17
CA GLU A 40 -2.64 -9.06 -1.20
C GLU A 40 -2.88 -9.50 0.24
N ASP A 41 -4.09 -9.97 0.58
CA ASP A 41 -4.44 -10.50 1.91
C ASP A 41 -3.71 -11.81 2.21
N ALA A 42 -3.60 -12.72 1.23
CA ALA A 42 -2.89 -13.99 1.42
C ALA A 42 -1.37 -13.79 1.55
N ARG A 43 -0.79 -12.79 0.87
CA ARG A 43 0.61 -12.38 1.07
C ARG A 43 0.80 -11.73 2.43
N THR A 44 -0.09 -10.83 2.83
CA THR A 44 -0.06 -10.18 4.15
C THR A 44 -0.18 -11.19 5.29
N GLN A 45 -1.09 -12.17 5.19
CA GLN A 45 -1.26 -13.24 6.20
C GLN A 45 -0.15 -14.29 6.19
N ALA A 46 0.45 -14.60 5.04
CA ALA A 46 1.63 -15.46 4.98
C ALA A 46 2.87 -14.78 5.58
N GLU A 47 2.99 -13.46 5.42
CA GLU A 47 4.01 -12.61 6.07
C GLU A 47 3.76 -12.45 7.58
N GLU A 48 2.50 -12.49 8.01
CA GLU A 48 2.09 -12.39 9.42
C GLU A 48 2.49 -13.63 10.24
N ARG A 49 2.51 -14.81 9.61
CA ARG A 49 2.89 -16.09 10.24
C ARG A 49 4.39 -16.29 10.41
N VAL A 50 5.22 -15.42 9.83
CA VAL A 50 6.69 -15.41 10.05
C VAL A 50 7.06 -14.62 11.32
N GLN A 51 6.08 -13.97 11.97
CA GLN A 51 6.29 -13.24 13.22
C GLN A 51 6.46 -14.17 14.42
N GLY A 52 7.72 -14.46 14.74
CA GLY A 52 8.09 -14.85 16.10
C GLY A 52 7.83 -13.71 17.10
N PRO A 53 7.73 -14.00 18.40
CA PRO A 53 7.38 -13.02 19.41
C PRO A 53 8.53 -12.02 19.66
N GLY A 54 8.32 -10.74 19.34
CA GLY A 54 9.04 -9.64 20.01
C GLY A 54 9.88 -8.67 19.15
N GLY A 55 9.73 -8.62 17.83
CA GLY A 55 10.42 -7.62 17.01
C GLY A 55 9.46 -6.60 16.45
N HIS A 56 9.60 -5.32 16.80
CA HIS A 56 8.98 -4.26 16.02
C HIS A 56 9.66 -4.15 14.65
N HIS A 57 8.91 -3.76 13.63
CA HIS A 57 9.35 -3.62 12.24
C HIS A 57 8.96 -2.26 11.68
N LEU A 58 9.84 -1.68 10.86
CA LEU A 58 9.54 -0.53 10.02
C LEU A 58 8.97 -1.05 8.68
N ARG A 59 7.76 -0.65 8.34
CA ARG A 59 7.15 -0.92 7.04
C ARG A 59 7.21 0.33 6.17
N ILE A 60 7.56 0.16 4.89
CA ILE A 60 7.62 1.22 3.89
C ILE A 60 6.78 0.79 2.70
N ARG A 61 5.73 1.55 2.40
CA ARG A 61 4.86 1.37 1.25
C ARG A 61 4.97 2.58 0.33
N VAL A 62 5.24 2.34 -0.95
CA VAL A 62 5.21 3.37 -1.98
C VAL A 62 4.20 3.00 -3.05
N THR A 63 3.36 3.95 -3.39
CA THR A 63 2.36 3.91 -4.44
C THR A 63 2.76 4.92 -5.50
N GLU A 64 2.76 4.51 -6.76
CA GLU A 64 2.90 5.40 -7.91
C GLU A 64 1.68 5.24 -8.83
N HIS A 65 1.06 6.34 -9.22
CA HIS A 65 -0.14 6.37 -10.07
C HIS A 65 -1.24 5.42 -9.56
N GLY A 66 -1.46 5.38 -8.24
CA GLY A 66 -2.43 4.49 -7.59
C GLY A 66 -2.03 3.01 -7.53
N ARG A 67 -0.81 2.62 -7.95
CA ARG A 67 -0.31 1.24 -7.89
C ARG A 67 0.82 1.13 -6.88
N GLN A 68 0.73 0.17 -5.96
CA GLN A 68 1.82 -0.08 -5.02
C GLN A 68 3.04 -0.64 -5.76
N VAL A 69 4.10 0.14 -5.81
CA VAL A 69 5.38 -0.21 -6.45
C VAL A 69 6.40 -0.73 -5.46
N VAL A 70 6.30 -0.35 -4.18
CA VAL A 70 7.22 -0.76 -3.12
C VAL A 70 6.45 -1.17 -1.88
N ASN A 71 6.86 -2.28 -1.27
CA ASN A 71 6.37 -2.75 0.03
C ASN A 71 7.50 -3.49 0.76
N LEU A 72 8.20 -2.78 1.65
CA LEU A 72 9.33 -3.30 2.41
C LEU A 72 8.97 -3.42 3.89
N ARG A 73 9.51 -4.46 4.54
CA ARG A 73 9.47 -4.65 5.99
C ARG A 73 10.89 -4.83 6.51
N ILE A 74 11.32 -3.97 7.42
CA ILE A 74 12.67 -3.91 7.96
C ILE A 74 12.57 -4.12 9.48
N PRO A 75 13.22 -5.12 10.08
CA PRO A 75 13.25 -5.23 11.54
C PRO A 75 13.91 -3.99 12.16
N ILE A 76 13.39 -3.48 13.29
CA ILE A 76 13.89 -2.23 13.89
C ILE A 76 15.41 -2.26 14.11
N GLY A 77 15.98 -3.40 14.52
CA GLY A 77 17.42 -3.56 14.70
C GLY A 77 18.28 -3.32 13.44
N PHE A 78 17.68 -3.29 12.25
CA PHE A 78 18.34 -3.04 10.97
C PHE A 78 18.03 -1.64 10.39
N VAL A 79 17.13 -0.87 10.99
CA VAL A 79 16.69 0.42 10.43
C VAL A 79 17.86 1.40 10.31
N ASP A 80 18.72 1.49 11.32
CA ASP A 80 19.88 2.39 11.31
C ASP A 80 20.88 2.05 10.20
N ALA A 81 21.09 0.76 9.94
CA ALA A 81 21.93 0.34 8.83
C ALA A 81 21.25 0.68 7.50
N ALA A 82 19.97 0.38 7.36
CA ALA A 82 19.20 0.56 6.14
C ALA A 82 19.09 2.02 5.70
N LEU A 83 18.91 2.97 6.62
CA LEU A 83 18.77 4.40 6.30
C LEU A 83 19.94 4.96 5.49
N ASN A 84 21.17 4.47 5.74
CA ASN A 84 22.36 4.90 4.99
C ASN A 84 22.38 4.42 3.53
N PHE A 85 21.55 3.42 3.20
CA PHE A 85 21.50 2.82 1.86
C PHE A 85 20.29 3.30 1.04
N VAL A 86 19.39 4.11 1.62
CA VAL A 86 18.23 4.64 0.90
C VAL A 86 18.59 5.94 0.18
N PRO A 87 18.65 5.97 -1.17
CA PRO A 87 18.93 7.20 -1.90
C PRO A 87 17.79 8.20 -1.70
N GLY A 88 18.12 9.48 -1.52
CA GLY A 88 17.12 10.56 -1.43
C GLY A 88 16.55 10.83 -0.03
N ILE A 89 16.91 10.04 0.98
CA ILE A 89 16.64 10.38 2.39
C ILE A 89 17.79 11.24 2.91
N GLY A 90 17.51 12.49 3.29
CA GLY A 90 18.46 13.40 3.91
C GLY A 90 18.73 13.08 5.38
N GLY A 91 19.77 13.69 5.95
CA GLY A 91 20.16 13.49 7.35
C GLY A 91 19.04 13.83 8.34
N GLU A 92 18.35 14.95 8.12
CA GLU A 92 17.25 15.38 8.98
C GLU A 92 16.06 14.40 8.99
N GLN A 93 15.74 13.81 7.84
CA GLN A 93 14.67 12.80 7.72
C GLN A 93 15.08 11.49 8.39
N SER A 94 16.35 11.10 8.23
CA SER A 94 16.93 9.93 8.91
C SER A 94 16.86 10.08 10.43
N ASP A 95 17.19 11.26 10.96
CA ASP A 95 17.15 11.56 12.39
C ASP A 95 15.71 11.50 12.94
N ARG A 96 14.72 11.99 12.19
CA ARG A 96 13.31 11.86 12.59
C ARG A 96 12.84 10.41 12.63
N ILE A 97 13.22 9.60 11.64
CA ILE A 97 12.88 8.17 11.62
C ILE A 97 13.53 7.45 12.81
N ARG A 98 14.81 7.73 13.08
CA ARG A 98 15.54 7.17 14.24
C ARG A 98 14.89 7.57 15.56
N ALA A 99 14.48 8.83 15.72
CA ALA A 99 13.82 9.30 16.93
C ALA A 99 12.47 8.60 17.15
N ALA A 100 11.66 8.43 16.10
CA ALA A 100 10.36 7.76 16.16
C ALA A 100 10.48 6.25 16.47
N VAL A 101 11.52 5.61 15.93
CA VAL A 101 11.85 4.20 16.21
C VAL A 101 12.35 4.04 17.66
N SER A 102 13.23 4.92 18.12
CA SER A 102 13.79 4.88 19.47
C SER A 102 12.77 5.23 20.56
N SER A 103 11.72 5.99 20.24
CA SER A 103 10.62 6.29 21.17
C SER A 103 9.64 5.13 21.36
N GLY A 104 9.81 4.02 20.61
CA GLY A 104 8.92 2.86 20.67
C GLY A 104 7.50 3.17 20.20
N SER A 105 7.34 4.21 19.37
CA SER A 105 6.04 4.65 18.89
C SER A 105 5.56 3.73 17.78
N LEU A 106 4.37 3.15 17.97
CA LEU A 106 3.68 2.31 16.98
C LEU A 106 2.77 3.15 16.10
N GLY A 107 2.69 2.83 14.81
CA GLY A 107 1.82 3.51 13.84
C GLY A 107 2.57 4.32 12.78
N PRO A 108 1.87 5.19 12.04
CA PRO A 108 2.44 5.93 10.92
C PRO A 108 3.43 7.00 11.39
N ILE A 109 4.64 6.97 10.85
CA ILE A 109 5.68 7.99 11.03
C ILE A 109 5.57 9.04 9.91
N VAL A 110 5.41 8.57 8.68
CA VAL A 110 5.32 9.40 7.48
C VAL A 110 4.13 8.94 6.66
N ASP A 111 3.28 9.87 6.29
CA ASP A 111 2.17 9.65 5.38
C ASP A 111 2.13 10.85 4.42
N VAL A 112 2.54 10.62 3.18
CA VAL A 112 2.58 11.64 2.13
C VAL A 112 1.76 11.13 0.97
N GLU A 113 0.78 11.93 0.55
CA GLU A 113 -0.06 11.66 -0.61
C GLU A 113 0.00 12.87 -1.56
N ASP A 114 0.22 12.60 -2.84
CA ASP A 114 0.15 13.58 -3.92
C ASP A 114 -1.18 13.42 -4.68
N SER A 115 -1.67 14.55 -5.20
CA SER A 115 -2.81 14.68 -6.11
C SER A 115 -2.76 13.79 -7.35
N ASN A 116 -1.58 13.30 -7.75
CA ASN A 116 -1.39 12.38 -8.88
C ASN A 116 -1.63 10.90 -8.53
N GLY A 117 -1.95 10.60 -7.26
CA GLY A 117 -2.13 9.23 -6.78
C GLY A 117 -0.82 8.54 -6.37
N ASP A 118 0.25 9.32 -6.22
CA ASP A 118 1.52 8.86 -5.64
C ASP A 118 1.42 8.98 -4.11
N SER A 119 1.85 7.95 -3.38
CA SER A 119 1.85 8.01 -1.92
C SER A 119 3.00 7.23 -1.29
N VAL A 120 3.48 7.72 -0.15
CA VAL A 120 4.51 7.06 0.65
C VAL A 120 4.00 6.96 2.08
N LEU A 121 3.85 5.73 2.55
CA LEU A 121 3.49 5.42 3.94
C LEU A 121 4.64 4.67 4.62
N ILE A 122 5.13 5.23 5.71
CA ILE A 122 6.14 4.63 6.58
C ILE A 122 5.52 4.44 7.95
N SER A 123 5.50 3.20 8.46
CA SER A 123 4.90 2.85 9.75
C SER A 123 5.79 1.94 10.58
N VAL A 124 5.61 1.98 11.90
CA VAL A 124 6.20 1.01 12.84
C VAL A 124 5.12 0.05 13.30
N GLU A 125 5.42 -1.24 13.23
CA GLU A 125 4.53 -2.38 13.51
C GLU A 125 5.13 -3.30 14.56
#